data_AF-N9C394-F1
#
_entry.id   AF-N9C394-F1
#
_cell.length_a   1.000
_cell.length_b   1.000
_cell.length_c   1.000
_cell.angle_alpha   90.00
_cell.angle_beta   90.00
_cell.angle_gamma   90.00
#
_symmetry.space_group_name_H-M   'P 1'
#
loop_
_entity.id
_entity.type
_entity.pdbx_description
1 polymer ?
#
loop_
_entity_poly.entity_id
_entity_poly.type
_entity_poly.pdbx_seq_one_letter_code
_entity_poly.pdbx_strand_id
1 'polypeptide(L)'
;MAKAKISEISFEQKLALRNAFSNATEHTEFEQETIAIYYGISLSLLQQWRCNGGGPKFKKIGRTILYQKSDVLIFFKQKYENTSQYQNKAS
;
A
#
# COMPACT_ATOMS: atom_id res chain seq x y z
N MET A 1 21.04 3.47 -0.48
CA MET A 1 20.45 4.18 -1.64
C MET A 1 19.22 4.93 -1.16
N ALA A 2 19.08 6.22 -1.48
CA ALA A 2 17.84 6.95 -1.19
C ALA A 2 16.74 6.44 -2.12
N LYS A 3 15.58 6.07 -1.58
CA LYS A 3 14.42 5.73 -2.41
C LYS A 3 13.93 7.00 -3.10
N ALA A 4 13.69 6.93 -4.41
CA ALA A 4 13.13 8.03 -5.19
C ALA A 4 11.79 8.46 -4.61
N LYS A 5 11.50 9.77 -4.60
CA LYS A 5 10.19 10.26 -4.18
C LYS A 5 9.15 9.85 -5.23
N ILE A 6 7.94 9.50 -4.82
CA ILE A 6 6.85 9.12 -5.75
C ILE A 6 6.59 10.20 -6.84
N SER A 7 6.83 11.46 -6.52
CA SER A 7 6.74 12.59 -7.47
C SER A 7 7.76 12.53 -8.60
N GLU A 8 8.92 11.93 -8.36
CA GLU A 8 10.05 11.83 -9.30
C GLU A 8 9.96 10.55 -10.15
N ILE A 9 9.10 9.60 -9.79
CA ILE A 9 8.90 8.35 -10.53
C ILE A 9 8.19 8.67 -11.85
N SER A 10 8.78 8.26 -12.97
CA SER A 10 8.21 8.47 -14.30
C SER A 10 6.91 7.69 -14.47
N PHE A 11 6.09 8.11 -15.44
CA PHE A 11 4.85 7.39 -15.76
C PHE A 11 5.11 5.92 -16.11
N GLU A 12 6.13 5.66 -16.94
CA GLU A 12 6.55 4.30 -17.32
C GLU A 12 6.93 3.46 -16.11
N GLN A 13 7.67 4.03 -15.15
CA GLN A 13 8.03 3.34 -13.92
C GLN A 13 6.81 3.04 -13.04
N LYS A 14 5.86 3.98 -12.93
CA LYS A 14 4.59 3.74 -12.21
C LYS A 14 3.79 2.61 -12.85
N LEU A 15 3.72 2.59 -14.18
CA LEU A 15 3.05 1.54 -14.93
C LEU A 15 3.72 0.18 -14.70
N ALA A 16 5.05 0.13 -14.77
CA ALA A 16 5.82 -1.09 -14.48
C ALA A 16 5.56 -1.61 -13.06
N LEU A 17 5.57 -0.73 -12.04
CA LEU A 17 5.28 -1.10 -10.65
C LEU A 17 3.84 -1.61 -10.48
N ARG A 18 2.87 -0.98 -11.16
CA ARG A 18 1.47 -1.43 -11.15
C ARG A 18 1.34 -2.82 -11.75
N ASN A 19 1.98 -3.06 -12.90
CA ASN A 19 1.95 -4.34 -13.59
C ASN A 19 2.65 -5.43 -12.79
N ALA A 20 3.78 -5.11 -12.15
CA ALA A 20 4.48 -6.02 -11.24
C ALA A 20 3.58 -6.47 -10.08
N PHE A 21 2.87 -5.54 -9.44
CA PHE A 21 1.92 -5.89 -8.39
C PHE A 21 0.77 -6.77 -8.91
N SER A 22 0.21 -6.42 -10.08
CA SER A 22 -0.89 -7.15 -10.68
C SER A 22 -0.53 -8.61 -11.01
N ASN A 23 0.66 -8.83 -11.59
CA ASN A 23 1.08 -10.14 -12.12
C ASN A 23 1.79 -11.04 -11.10
N ALA A 24 2.22 -10.50 -9.96
CA ALA A 24 2.92 -11.28 -8.95
C ALA A 24 2.03 -12.28 -8.19
N THR A 25 2.65 -13.24 -7.53
CA THR A 25 1.97 -14.20 -6.65
C THR A 25 1.48 -13.53 -5.37
N GLU A 26 0.50 -14.14 -4.70
CA GLU A 26 -0.11 -13.59 -3.48
C GLU A 26 0.88 -13.44 -2.30
N HIS A 27 1.94 -14.25 -2.28
CA HIS A 27 2.98 -14.19 -1.26
C HIS A 27 4.11 -13.22 -1.58
N THR A 28 4.08 -12.56 -2.74
CA THR A 28 5.10 -11.58 -3.11
C THR A 28 5.00 -10.35 -2.22
N GLU A 29 6.16 -9.89 -1.75
CA GLU A 29 6.29 -8.71 -0.90
C GLU A 29 6.63 -7.48 -1.74
N PHE A 30 5.97 -6.37 -1.42
CA PHE A 30 6.10 -5.10 -2.12
C PHE A 30 6.40 -3.97 -1.16
N GLU A 31 7.17 -3.02 -1.65
CA GLU A 31 7.46 -1.80 -0.92
C GLU A 31 6.23 -0.88 -0.88
N GLN A 32 6.16 -0.03 0.15
CA GLN A 32 5.06 0.92 0.34
C GLN A 32 4.80 1.82 -0.89
N GLU A 33 5.85 2.15 -1.66
CA GLU A 33 5.73 2.96 -2.88
C GLU A 33 4.90 2.24 -3.95
N THR A 34 5.09 0.93 -4.12
CA THR A 34 4.33 0.12 -5.08
C THR A 34 2.84 0.09 -4.69
N ILE A 35 2.55 -0.10 -3.40
CA ILE A 35 1.17 -0.13 -2.89
C ILE A 35 0.50 1.22 -3.08
N ALA A 36 1.21 2.31 -2.76
CA ALA A 36 0.73 3.67 -2.96
C ALA A 36 0.38 3.94 -4.42
N ILE A 37 1.23 3.53 -5.36
CA ILE A 37 1.01 3.71 -6.80
C ILE A 37 -0.16 2.85 -7.29
N TYR A 38 -0.24 1.58 -6.87
CA TYR A 38 -1.26 0.66 -7.35
C TYR A 38 -2.68 1.09 -6.93
N TYR A 39 -2.86 1.49 -5.67
CA TYR A 39 -4.16 1.92 -5.13
C TYR A 39 -4.42 3.42 -5.24
N GLY A 40 -3.44 4.21 -5.70
CA GLY A 40 -3.58 5.66 -5.83
C GLY A 40 -3.68 6.40 -4.49
N ILE A 41 -3.02 5.90 -3.45
CA ILE A 41 -3.03 6.49 -2.10
C ILE A 41 -1.69 7.14 -1.76
N SER A 42 -1.67 8.07 -0.80
CA SER A 42 -0.43 8.71 -0.37
C SER A 42 0.41 7.83 0.57
N LEU A 43 1.73 8.02 0.55
CA LEU A 43 2.62 7.41 1.55
C LEU A 43 2.32 7.89 2.97
N SER A 44 1.87 9.15 3.12
CA SER A 44 1.47 9.69 4.42
C SER A 44 0.27 8.95 4.99
N LEU A 45 -0.69 8.53 4.16
CA LEU A 45 -1.83 7.72 4.58
C LEU A 45 -1.36 6.33 5.05
N LEU A 46 -0.51 5.67 4.27
CA LEU A 46 0.09 4.39 4.66
C LEU A 46 0.87 4.53 5.97
N GLN A 47 1.61 5.62 6.17
CA GLN A 47 2.33 5.89 7.40
C GLN A 47 1.37 6.12 8.58
N GLN A 48 0.31 6.90 8.39
CA GLN A 48 -0.71 7.12 9.40
C GLN A 48 -1.36 5.79 9.83
N TRP A 49 -1.70 4.93 8.88
CA TRP A 49 -2.23 3.59 9.18
C TRP A 49 -1.24 2.69 9.92
N ARG A 50 0.06 2.83 9.66
CA ARG A 50 1.08 2.10 10.42
C ARG A 50 1.22 2.60 11.86
N CYS A 51 1.09 3.91 12.07
CA CYS A 51 1.21 4.51 13.40
C CYS A 51 -0.04 4.28 14.26
N ASN A 52 -1.22 4.46 13.68
CA ASN A 52 -2.49 4.51 14.40
C ASN A 52 -3.32 3.23 14.23
N GLY A 53 -2.87 2.29 13.37
CA GLY A 53 -3.66 1.15 12.96
C GLY A 53 -4.65 1.47 11.83
N GLY A 54 -5.42 0.46 11.43
CA GLY A 54 -6.47 0.60 10.42
C GLY A 54 -6.03 0.45 8.95
N GLY A 55 -4.80 -0.03 8.70
CA GLY A 55 -4.31 -0.34 7.34
C GLY A 55 -4.02 -1.83 7.08
N PRO A 56 -3.49 -2.15 5.88
CA PRO A 56 -3.05 -3.50 5.56
C PRO A 56 -1.89 -3.94 6.46
N LYS A 57 -1.80 -5.25 6.72
CA LYS A 57 -0.68 -5.83 7.48
C LYS A 57 0.63 -5.57 6.74
N PHE A 58 1.69 -5.33 7.51
CA PHE A 58 3.01 -5.02 6.98
C PHE A 58 4.10 -5.73 7.77
N LYS A 59 5.25 -5.95 7.11
CA LYS A 59 6.49 -6.41 7.71
C LYS A 59 7.49 -5.26 7.76
N LYS A 60 8.06 -5.01 8.94
CA LYS A 60 9.11 -4.01 9.12
C LYS A 60 10.47 -4.69 9.14
N ILE A 61 11.35 -4.30 8.24
CA ILE A 61 12.74 -4.76 8.17
C ILE A 61 13.66 -3.54 8.26
N GLY A 62 14.14 -3.25 9.47
CA GLY A 62 14.93 -2.04 9.73
C GLY A 62 14.17 -0.76 9.37
N ARG A 63 14.61 -0.07 8.32
CA ARG A 63 14.00 1.16 7.78
C ARG A 63 12.98 0.89 6.66
N THR A 64 12.84 -0.36 6.26
CA THR A 64 12.03 -0.80 5.12
C THR A 64 10.69 -1.35 5.59
N ILE A 65 9.64 -1.06 4.83
CA ILE A 65 8.27 -1.51 5.10
C ILE A 65 7.80 -2.29 3.88
N LEU A 66 7.51 -3.56 4.09
CA LEU A 66 7.04 -4.48 3.07
C LEU A 66 5.60 -4.87 3.33
N TYR A 67 4.84 -5.03 2.26
CA TYR A 67 3.46 -5.48 2.26
C TYR A 67 3.35 -6.73 1.41
N GLN A 68 2.79 -7.79 1.98
CA GLN A 68 2.47 -8.98 1.22
C GLN A 68 1.22 -8.74 0.37
N LYS A 69 1.24 -9.14 -0.91
CA LYS A 69 0.12 -8.93 -1.84
C LYS A 69 -1.21 -9.45 -1.28
N SER A 70 -1.22 -10.66 -0.69
CA SER A 70 -2.42 -11.25 -0.07
C SER A 70 -3.02 -10.34 1.00
N ASP A 71 -2.21 -9.82 1.91
CA ASP A 71 -2.66 -8.99 3.03
C ASP A 71 -3.25 -7.67 2.54
N VAL A 72 -2.61 -7.08 1.51
CA VAL A 72 -3.09 -5.87 0.86
C VAL A 72 -4.44 -6.13 0.18
N LEU A 73 -4.55 -7.19 -0.62
CA LEU A 73 -5.81 -7.55 -1.29
C LEU A 73 -6.93 -7.83 -0.28
N ILE A 74 -6.64 -8.54 0.82
CA ILE A 74 -7.62 -8.81 1.89
C ILE A 74 -8.12 -7.49 2.51
N PHE A 75 -7.22 -6.54 2.77
CA PHE A 75 -7.59 -5.25 3.33
C PHE A 75 -8.50 -4.45 2.38
N PHE A 76 -8.10 -4.32 1.10
CA PHE A 76 -8.85 -3.55 0.10
C PHE A 76 -10.09 -4.26 -0.45
N LYS A 77 -10.30 -5.55 -0.14
CA LYS A 77 -11.54 -6.27 -0.48
C LYS A 77 -12.75 -5.75 0.30
N GLN A 78 -12.54 -5.08 1.42
CA GLN A 78 -13.62 -4.49 2.22
C GLN A 78 -14.33 -3.40 1.42
N LYS A 79 -15.66 -3.56 1.27
CA LYS A 79 -16.52 -2.60 0.58
C LYS A 79 -17.57 -2.10 1.55
N TYR A 80 -17.94 -0.84 1.38
CA TYR A 80 -18.99 -0.17 2.13
C TYR A 80 -19.92 0.49 1.11
N GLU A 81 -21.22 0.44 1.34
CA GLU A 81 -22.22 1.02 0.42
C GLU A 81 -22.29 2.55 0.57
N ASN A 82 -21.95 3.05 1.76
CA ASN A 82 -21.94 4.46 2.07
C ASN A 82 -20.88 4.79 3.13
N THR A 83 -20.64 6.09 3.32
CA THR A 83 -19.64 6.59 4.26
C THR A 83 -20.04 6.45 5.73
N SER A 84 -21.33 6.32 6.06
CA SER A 84 -21.78 6.16 7.44
C SER A 84 -21.52 4.76 8.00
N GLN A 85 -21.43 3.75 7.13
CA GLN A 85 -21.01 2.40 7.50
C GLN A 85 -19.51 2.29 7.83
N TYR A 86 -18.71 3.26 7.42
CA TYR A 86 -17.27 3.25 7.68
C TYR A 86 -16.99 3.58 9.14
N GLN A 87 -16.77 2.55 9.95
CA GLN A 87 -16.26 2.73 11.31
C GLN A 87 -14.80 3.19 11.22
N ASN A 88 -14.52 4.37 11.75
CA ASN A 88 -13.17 4.93 11.73
C ASN A 88 -12.24 4.02 12.55
N LYS A 89 -11.43 3.20 11.89
CA LYS A 89 -10.53 2.22 12.54
C LYS A 89 -9.31 2.85 13.22
N ALA A 90 -9.32 4.18 13.39
CA ALA A 90 -8.36 4.95 14.16
C ALA A 90 -9.11 5.55 15.36
N SER A 91 -9.07 4.87 16.49
CA SER A 91 -9.41 5.40 17.81
C SER A 91 -8.35 4.94 18.79
#